data_AF-A0A9W8JSG3-F1
#
_entry.id   AF-A0A9W8JSG3-F1
#
_cell.length_a   1.000
_cell.length_b   1.000
_cell.length_c   1.000
_cell.angle_alpha   90.00
_cell.angle_beta   90.00
_cell.angle_gamma   90.00
#
_symmetry.space_group_name_H-M   'P 1'
#
loop_
_entity.id
_entity.type
_entity.pdbx_description
1 polymer ?
#
loop_
_entity_poly.entity_id
_entity_poly.type
_entity_poly.pdbx_seq_one_letter_code
_entity_poly.pdbx_strand_id
1 'polypeptide(L)'
;MTAYMGWNAYARAKKGEVIFVTTGAGPVGSLVIQLAKPDGLKVIASAGSDEKVQFMKDIGADVAFNYKTSSVAEVLAREGPMDM
;
A
#
# COMPACT_ATOMS: atom_id res chain seq x y z
N MET A 1 -0.84 -10.81 13.48
CA MET A 1 -1.05 -12.21 13.01
C MET A 1 -1.86 -12.25 11.71
N THR A 2 -2.96 -11.49 11.59
CA THR A 2 -3.81 -11.47 10.37
C THR A 2 -3.11 -10.97 9.10
N ALA A 3 -2.33 -9.88 9.17
CA ALA A 3 -1.64 -9.31 8.00
C ALA A 3 -0.60 -10.29 7.40
N TYR A 4 0.25 -10.85 8.26
CA TYR A 4 1.34 -11.75 7.86
C TYR A 4 0.83 -13.07 7.30
N MET A 5 -0.23 -13.63 7.89
CA MET A 5 -0.85 -14.85 7.36
C MET A 5 -1.56 -14.59 6.03
N GLY A 6 -2.24 -13.45 5.88
CA GLY A 6 -2.85 -13.05 4.61
C GLY A 6 -1.81 -12.85 3.50
N TRP A 7 -0.71 -12.17 3.82
CA TRP A 7 0.43 -11.96 2.93
C TRP A 7 1.02 -13.28 2.44
N ASN A 8 1.42 -14.14 3.37
CA ASN A 8 2.08 -15.41 3.02
C ASN A 8 1.14 -16.45 2.41
N ALA A 9 -0.16 -16.45 2.77
CA ALA A 9 -1.10 -17.45 2.26
C ALA A 9 -1.76 -17.06 0.94
N TYR A 10 -1.96 -15.77 0.67
CA TYR A 10 -2.79 -15.32 -0.46
C TYR A 10 -2.10 -14.32 -1.40
N ALA A 11 -1.08 -13.58 -0.96
CA ALA A 11 -0.54 -12.51 -1.79
C ALA A 11 0.22 -13.02 -3.02
N ARG A 12 0.76 -14.26 -3.01
CA ARG A 12 1.58 -14.85 -4.11
C ARG A 12 2.45 -13.79 -4.82
N ALA A 13 3.01 -12.88 -4.04
CA ALA A 13 3.45 -11.59 -4.50
C ALA A 13 4.63 -11.79 -5.47
N LYS A 14 4.51 -11.31 -6.71
CA LYS A 14 5.61 -11.36 -7.66
C LYS A 14 6.31 -10.01 -7.71
N LYS A 15 7.63 -10.08 -7.81
CA LYS A 15 8.46 -8.91 -8.01
C LYS A 15 7.97 -8.11 -9.23
N GLY A 16 7.76 -6.81 -9.04
CA GLY A 16 7.28 -5.89 -10.08
C GLY A 16 5.77 -5.71 -10.14
N GLU A 17 4.98 -6.48 -9.38
CA GLU A 17 3.53 -6.28 -9.27
C GLU A 17 3.20 -5.02 -8.44
N VAL A 18 2.05 -4.42 -8.74
CA VAL A 18 1.53 -3.25 -8.02
C VAL A 18 0.49 -3.70 -6.98
N ILE A 19 0.69 -3.30 -5.72
CA ILE A 19 -0.28 -3.52 -4.65
C ILE A 19 -0.88 -2.21 -4.15
N PHE A 20 -2.19 -2.22 -3.91
CA PHE A 20 -2.88 -1.12 -3.25
C PHE A 20 -3.33 -1.43 -1.82
N VAL A 21 -2.79 -0.67 -0.87
CA VAL A 21 -3.12 -0.77 0.56
C VAL A 21 -4.07 0.35 0.97
N THR A 22 -5.32 0.00 1.24
CA THR A 22 -6.30 0.92 1.82
C THR A 22 -6.05 1.09 3.32
N THR A 23 -6.27 2.30 3.85
CA THR A 23 -5.99 2.61 5.27
C THR A 23 -4.58 2.18 5.72
N GLY A 24 -3.57 2.43 4.89
CA GLY A 24 -2.22 1.89 5.04
C GLY A 24 -1.50 2.29 6.34
N ALA A 25 -1.90 3.37 7.00
CA ALA A 25 -1.38 3.77 8.30
C ALA A 25 -2.02 3.02 9.50
N GLY A 26 -2.95 2.09 9.24
CA GLY A 26 -3.52 1.22 10.27
C GLY A 26 -2.57 0.08 10.68
N PRO A 27 -2.87 -0.65 11.77
CA PRO A 27 -1.99 -1.68 12.32
C PRO A 27 -1.75 -2.86 11.37
N VAL A 28 -2.69 -3.14 10.46
CA VAL A 28 -2.54 -4.18 9.42
C VAL A 28 -1.86 -3.62 8.19
N GLY A 29 -2.32 -2.46 7.69
CA GLY A 29 -1.79 -1.86 6.48
C GLY A 29 -0.31 -1.50 6.57
N SER A 30 0.15 -1.04 7.73
CA SER A 30 1.55 -0.64 7.91
C SER A 30 2.48 -1.85 7.88
N LEU A 31 2.02 -3.00 8.36
CA LEU A 31 2.75 -4.26 8.24
C LEU A 31 2.78 -4.74 6.79
N VAL A 32 1.68 -4.62 6.05
CA VAL A 32 1.64 -4.99 4.62
C VAL A 32 2.63 -4.15 3.81
N ILE A 33 2.70 -2.84 4.04
CA ILE A 33 3.65 -1.95 3.33
C ILE A 33 5.10 -2.40 3.57
N GLN A 34 5.44 -2.71 4.82
CA GLN A 34 6.79 -3.15 5.21
C GLN A 34 7.13 -4.55 4.70
N LEU A 35 6.16 -5.42 4.45
CA LEU A 35 6.36 -6.74 3.85
C LEU A 35 6.44 -6.68 2.32
N ALA A 36 5.63 -5.82 1.69
CA ALA A 36 5.55 -5.68 0.25
C ALA A 36 6.84 -5.10 -0.37
N LYS A 37 7.51 -4.20 0.36
CA LYS A 37 8.69 -3.51 -0.17
C LYS A 37 9.89 -4.44 -0.38
N PRO A 38 10.28 -5.30 0.59
CA PRO A 38 11.31 -6.32 0.40
C PRO A 38 10.98 -7.33 -0.71
N ASP A 39 9.70 -7.65 -0.91
CA ASP A 39 9.25 -8.57 -1.96
C ASP A 39 9.33 -7.96 -3.38
N GLY A 40 9.70 -6.67 -3.46
CA GLY A 40 9.97 -5.98 -4.72
C GLY A 40 8.70 -5.52 -5.45
N LEU A 41 7.62 -5.31 -4.72
CA LEU A 41 6.36 -4.77 -5.24
C LEU A 41 6.39 -3.25 -5.24
N LYS A 42 5.60 -2.64 -6.13
CA LYS A 42 5.27 -1.21 -6.07
C LYS A 42 4.11 -1.02 -5.10
N VAL A 43 4.33 -0.27 -4.03
CA VAL A 43 3.34 -0.10 -2.96
C VAL A 43 2.61 1.23 -3.12
N ILE A 44 1.32 1.18 -3.43
CA ILE A 44 0.42 2.33 -3.40
C ILE A 44 -0.41 2.25 -2.13
N ALA A 45 -0.47 3.33 -1.34
CA ALA A 45 -1.19 3.35 -0.09
C ALA A 45 -2.04 4.61 0.07
N SER A 46 -3.16 4.48 0.77
CA SER A 46 -4.04 5.60 1.07
C SER A 46 -4.37 5.70 2.56
N ALA A 47 -4.50 6.93 3.07
CA ALA A 47 -4.92 7.21 4.44
C ALA A 47 -5.81 8.45 4.54
N GLY A 48 -6.41 8.68 5.71
CA GLY A 48 -7.40 9.74 5.92
C GLY A 48 -6.85 11.03 6.53
N SER A 49 -5.53 11.18 6.61
CA SER A 49 -4.84 12.41 7.05
C SER A 49 -3.43 12.48 6.46
N ASP A 50 -2.91 13.70 6.31
CA ASP A 50 -1.59 13.93 5.68
C ASP A 50 -0.43 13.42 6.56
N GLU A 51 -0.58 13.50 7.88
CA GLU A 51 0.37 12.89 8.82
C GLU A 51 0.52 11.39 8.60
N LYS A 52 -0.60 10.68 8.38
CA LYS A 52 -0.62 9.26 8.07
C LYS A 52 -0.04 8.96 6.69
N VAL A 53 -0.22 9.87 5.74
CA VAL A 53 0.41 9.78 4.42
C VAL A 53 1.93 9.85 4.54
N GLN A 54 2.45 10.79 5.33
CA GLN A 54 3.88 10.88 5.57
C GLN A 54 4.42 9.62 6.24
N PHE A 55 3.75 9.14 7.29
CA PHE A 55 4.11 7.88 7.94
C PHE A 55 4.19 6.69 6.96
N MET A 56 3.22 6.55 6.05
CA MET A 56 3.24 5.47 5.06
C MET A 56 4.44 5.56 4.10
N LYS A 57 4.87 6.78 3.72
CA LYS A 57 6.09 6.97 2.91
C LYS A 57 7.32 6.53 3.68
N ASP A 58 7.41 6.92 4.95
CA ASP A 58 8.57 6.62 5.79
C ASP A 58 8.77 5.12 6.01
N ILE A 59 7.68 4.34 6.04
CA ILE A 59 7.72 2.87 6.18
C ILE A 59 7.84 2.12 4.85
N GLY A 60 7.94 2.82 3.71
CA GLY A 60 8.28 2.21 2.41
C GLY A 60 7.20 2.22 1.33
N ALA A 61 6.11 2.97 1.48
CA ALA A 61 5.14 3.15 0.40
C ALA A 61 5.76 4.00 -0.75
N ASP A 62 5.71 3.50 -1.98
CA ASP A 62 6.17 4.22 -3.18
C ASP A 62 5.25 5.41 -3.49
N VAL A 63 3.95 5.19 -3.38
CA VAL A 63 2.93 6.21 -3.57
C VAL A 63 2.04 6.21 -2.34
N ALA A 64 1.92 7.36 -1.68
CA ALA A 64 1.04 7.54 -0.54
C ALA A 64 0.22 8.81 -0.70
N PHE A 65 -1.10 8.72 -0.51
CA PHE A 65 -2.00 9.86 -0.69
C PHE A 65 -3.16 9.87 0.30
N ASN A 66 -3.73 11.06 0.50
CA ASN A 66 -4.88 11.24 1.37
C ASN A 66 -6.16 11.08 0.55
N TYR A 67 -6.94 10.03 0.82
CA TYR A 67 -8.16 9.73 0.06
C TYR A 67 -9.28 10.76 0.27
N LYS A 68 -9.15 11.65 1.26
CA LYS A 68 -10.11 12.74 1.49
C LYS A 68 -9.86 13.96 0.60
N THR A 69 -8.63 14.12 0.12
CA THR A 69 -8.22 15.27 -0.71
C THR A 69 -7.87 14.86 -2.13
N SER A 70 -7.71 13.57 -2.40
CA SER A 70 -7.35 13.01 -3.70
C SER A 70 -8.27 11.86 -4.09
N SER A 71 -8.63 11.78 -5.37
CA SER A 71 -9.43 10.68 -5.90
C SER A 71 -8.59 9.39 -5.99
N VAL A 72 -9.06 8.33 -5.34
CA VAL A 72 -8.43 7.00 -5.41
C VAL A 72 -8.36 6.51 -6.86
N ALA A 73 -9.45 6.66 -7.61
CA ALA A 73 -9.55 6.17 -8.98
C ALA A 73 -8.52 6.86 -9.91
N GLU A 74 -8.33 8.17 -9.75
CA GLU A 74 -7.37 8.93 -10.56
C GLU A 74 -5.92 8.56 -10.23
N VAL A 75 -5.60 8.39 -8.94
CA VAL A 75 -4.26 7.98 -8.52
C VAL A 75 -3.95 6.58 -9.05
N LEU A 76 -4.88 5.65 -8.95
CA LEU A 76 -4.68 4.29 -9.48
C LEU A 76 -4.55 4.29 -11.01
N ALA A 77 -5.38 5.05 -11.72
CA ALA A 77 -5.28 5.17 -13.18
C ALA A 77 -3.93 5.74 -13.64
N ARG A 78 -3.33 6.65 -12.85
CA ARG A 78 -2.02 7.22 -13.13
C ARG A 78 -0.87 6.25 -12.84
N GLU A 79 -0.99 5.48 -11.76
CA GLU A 79 0.12 4.68 -11.23
C GLU A 79 0.20 3.25 -11.79
N GLY A 80 -0.84 2.79 -12.48
CA GLY A 80 -0.88 1.52 -13.23
C GLY A 80 -2.05 0.62 -12.84
N PRO A 81 -2.36 -0.42 -13.65
CA PRO A 81 -3.34 -1.43 -13.25
C PRO A 81 -2.88 -2.11 -11.96
N MET A 82 -3.80 -2.29 -11.01
CA MET A 82 -3.51 -3.03 -9.78
C MET A 82 -3.45 -4.52 -10.10
N ASP A 83 -2.34 -5.16 -9.74
CA ASP A 83 -2.21 -6.61 -9.81
C ASP A 83 -2.75 -7.27 -8.53
N MET A 84 -2.84 -6.51 -7.42
CA MET A 84 -3.35 -6.96 -6.11
C MET A 84 -3.97 -5.86 -5.25
#